data_AF-A0A1M5R4C0-F1
#
_entry.id   AF-A0A1M5R4C0-F1
#
_cell.length_a   1.000
_cell.length_b   1.000
_cell.length_c   1.000
_cell.angle_alpha   90.00
_cell.angle_beta   90.00
_cell.angle_gamma   90.00
#
_symmetry.space_group_name_H-M   'P 1'
#
loop_
_entity.id
_entity.type
_entity.pdbx_description
1 polymer ?
#
loop_
_entity_poly.entity_id
_entity_poly.type
_entity_poly.pdbx_seq_one_letter_code
_entity_poly.pdbx_strand_id
1 'polypeptide(L)'
;MSAPRLLSRLRRLVDSVVGAILGGAVYGAWVLYVNWDAGLRIAGTAAAAHWAMSTLLTYCGTGLMRRCYRLGSRPLEAILFACGGGLTLTYALLISVHLAIGTPHLALTLAAGVVPNLVFCISYVSLLLRTEPLRAAQSINREDPLEALSNESAS
;
A
#
# COMPACT_ATOMS: atom_id res chain seq x y z
N MET A 1 -20.13 -16.80 -7.86
CA MET A 1 -18.98 -16.06 -8.47
C MET A 1 -17.71 -16.85 -8.15
N SER A 2 -16.86 -17.21 -9.13
CA SER A 2 -15.68 -18.03 -8.84
C SER A 2 -14.65 -17.25 -8.01
N ALA A 3 -14.06 -17.90 -7.01
CA ALA A 3 -13.06 -17.33 -6.10
C ALA A 3 -11.95 -16.49 -6.78
N PRO A 4 -11.34 -16.92 -7.90
CA PRO A 4 -10.31 -16.11 -8.57
C PRO A 4 -10.84 -14.78 -9.12
N ARG A 5 -12.08 -14.73 -9.63
CA ARG A 5 -12.68 -13.48 -10.14
C ARG A 5 -12.96 -12.47 -9.02
N LEU A 6 -13.33 -12.97 -7.82
CA LEU A 6 -13.53 -12.13 -6.65
C LEU A 6 -12.21 -11.49 -6.21
N LEU A 7 -11.13 -12.28 -6.10
CA LEU A 7 -9.82 -11.78 -5.68
C LEU A 7 -9.28 -10.72 -6.66
N SER A 8 -9.43 -10.91 -7.97
CA SER A 8 -9.01 -9.90 -8.95
C SER A 8 -9.83 -8.61 -8.86
N ARG A 9 -11.14 -8.70 -8.56
CA ARG A 9 -11.98 -7.51 -8.32
C ARG A 9 -11.58 -6.79 -7.04
N LEU A 10 -11.35 -7.54 -5.96
CA LEU A 10 -10.90 -7.00 -4.68
C LEU A 10 -9.57 -6.27 -4.85
N ARG A 11 -8.62 -6.88 -5.57
CA ARG A 11 -7.34 -6.25 -5.89
C ARG A 11 -7.53 -4.93 -6.62
N ARG A 12 -8.30 -4.92 -7.72
CA ARG A 12 -8.59 -3.68 -8.46
C ARG A 12 -9.24 -2.61 -7.60
N LEU A 13 -10.09 -2.99 -6.66
CA LEU A 13 -10.69 -2.06 -5.72
C LEU A 13 -9.62 -1.48 -4.78
N VAL A 14 -8.82 -2.32 -4.12
CA VAL A 14 -7.74 -1.90 -3.21
C VAL A 14 -6.70 -1.02 -3.93
N ASP A 15 -6.43 -1.30 -5.19
CA ASP A 15 -5.51 -0.54 -6.04
C ASP A 15 -6.05 0.82 -6.50
N SER A 16 -7.36 1.01 -6.42
CA SER A 16 -8.01 2.21 -6.93
C SER A 16 -7.99 3.33 -5.90
N VAL A 17 -8.01 4.57 -6.39
CA VAL A 17 -8.19 5.76 -5.56
C VAL A 17 -9.47 5.64 -4.72
N VAL A 18 -10.55 5.08 -5.28
CA VAL A 18 -11.81 4.85 -4.57
C VAL A 18 -11.62 3.91 -3.39
N GLY A 19 -10.93 2.78 -3.59
CA GLY A 19 -10.64 1.85 -2.49
C GLY A 19 -9.77 2.48 -1.40
N ALA A 20 -8.81 3.31 -1.77
CA ALA A 20 -7.98 4.05 -0.83
C ALA A 20 -8.78 5.11 -0.04
N ILE A 21 -9.72 5.81 -0.68
CA ILE A 21 -10.63 6.76 -0.02
C ILE A 21 -11.54 6.01 0.95
N LEU A 22 -12.13 4.88 0.53
CA LEU A 22 -12.99 4.06 1.38
C LEU A 22 -12.24 3.48 2.58
N GLY A 23 -11.04 2.94 2.36
CA GLY A 23 -10.17 2.44 3.44
C GLY A 23 -9.79 3.55 4.42
N GLY A 24 -9.40 4.72 3.91
CA GLY A 24 -9.15 5.90 4.73
C GLY A 24 -10.39 6.35 5.49
N ALA A 25 -11.59 6.30 4.89
CA ALA A 25 -12.85 6.74 5.50
C ALA A 25 -13.20 5.90 6.73
N VAL A 26 -12.99 4.58 6.67
CA VAL A 26 -13.17 3.69 7.83
C VAL A 26 -12.27 4.11 8.98
N TYR A 27 -11.00 4.43 8.69
CA TYR A 27 -10.05 4.83 9.73
C TYR A 27 -10.34 6.23 10.28
N GLY A 28 -10.68 7.20 9.41
CA GLY A 28 -11.12 8.53 9.83
C GLY A 28 -12.37 8.49 10.71
N ALA A 29 -13.36 7.65 10.36
CA ALA A 29 -14.56 7.46 11.17
C ALA A 29 -14.26 6.86 12.55
N TRP A 30 -13.34 5.89 12.62
CA TRP A 30 -12.86 5.35 13.88
C TRP A 30 -12.21 6.43 14.76
N VAL A 31 -11.32 7.24 14.19
CA VAL A 31 -10.65 8.33 14.91
C VAL A 31 -11.66 9.39 15.39
N LEU A 32 -12.64 9.72 14.56
CA LEU A 32 -13.72 10.64 14.93
C LEU A 32 -14.51 10.12 16.14
N TYR A 33 -14.86 8.84 16.13
CA TYR A 33 -15.59 8.18 17.22
C TYR A 33 -14.79 8.17 18.52
N VAL A 34 -13.52 7.77 18.46
CA VAL A 34 -12.66 7.65 19.66
C VAL A 34 -12.35 9.02 20.30
N ASN A 35 -12.33 10.10 19.51
CA ASN A 35 -12.04 11.45 20.00
C ASN A 35 -13.31 12.31 20.17
N TRP A 36 -14.50 11.71 20.12
CA TRP A 36 -15.76 12.45 20.11
C TRP A 36 -15.95 13.30 21.38
N ASP A 37 -15.47 12.79 22.51
CA ASP A 37 -15.46 13.43 23.82
C ASP A 37 -14.56 14.68 23.90
N ALA A 38 -13.50 14.77 23.08
CA ALA A 38 -12.63 15.94 22.98
C ALA A 38 -13.26 17.13 22.22
N GLY A 39 -14.49 16.95 21.72
CA GLY A 39 -15.25 17.98 21.01
C GLY A 39 -15.02 17.97 19.49
N LEU A 40 -16.07 18.36 18.76
CA LEU A 40 -16.18 18.16 17.31
C LEU A 40 -15.02 18.75 16.50
N ARG A 41 -14.48 19.91 16.92
CA ARG A 41 -13.36 20.54 16.21
C ARG A 41 -12.08 19.72 16.29
N ILE A 42 -11.75 19.20 17.48
CA ILE A 42 -10.54 18.39 17.70
C ILE A 42 -10.73 17.03 17.03
N ALA A 43 -11.86 16.38 17.30
CA ALA A 43 -12.23 15.09 16.72
C ALA A 43 -12.23 15.12 15.18
N GLY A 44 -12.83 16.16 14.58
CA GLY A 44 -12.90 16.34 13.13
C GLY A 44 -11.53 16.59 12.49
N THR A 45 -10.68 17.40 13.13
CA THR A 45 -9.31 17.66 12.63
C THR A 45 -8.47 16.39 12.68
N ALA A 46 -8.52 15.65 13.79
CA ALA A 46 -7.83 14.37 13.93
C ALA A 46 -8.33 13.35 12.89
N ALA A 47 -9.65 13.22 12.74
CA ALA A 47 -10.27 12.33 11.77
C ALA A 47 -9.86 12.65 10.33
N ALA A 48 -9.88 13.93 9.95
CA ALA A 48 -9.47 14.38 8.61
C ALA A 48 -7.98 14.11 8.34
N ALA A 49 -7.11 14.37 9.31
CA ALA A 49 -5.67 14.11 9.17
C ALA A 49 -5.40 12.60 9.01
N HIS A 50 -6.03 11.76 9.83
CA HIS A 50 -5.90 10.31 9.75
C HIS A 50 -6.52 9.74 8.47
N TRP A 51 -7.66 10.27 8.04
CA TRP A 51 -8.28 9.93 6.77
C TRP A 51 -7.31 10.19 5.60
N ALA A 52 -6.80 11.41 5.48
CA ALA A 52 -5.92 11.82 4.39
C ALA A 52 -4.63 10.97 4.37
N MET A 53 -4.02 10.77 5.55
CA MET A 53 -2.82 9.95 5.69
C MET A 53 -3.08 8.49 5.30
N SER A 54 -4.15 7.88 5.78
CA SER A 54 -4.50 6.49 5.46
C SER A 54 -4.83 6.31 3.98
N THR A 55 -5.54 7.25 3.36
CA THR A 55 -5.80 7.22 1.91
C THR A 55 -4.50 7.31 1.12
N LEU A 56 -3.61 8.25 1.47
CA LEU A 56 -2.32 8.40 0.80
C LEU A 56 -1.44 7.15 0.96
N LEU A 57 -1.34 6.62 2.18
CA LEU A 57 -0.60 5.39 2.48
C LEU A 57 -1.14 4.19 1.72
N THR A 58 -2.47 4.04 1.67
CA THR A 58 -3.09 2.90 0.97
C THR A 58 -2.80 2.97 -0.52
N TYR A 59 -3.03 4.13 -1.14
CA TYR A 59 -2.85 4.28 -2.59
C TYR A 59 -1.37 4.19 -3.00
N CYS A 60 -0.50 4.97 -2.38
CA CYS A 60 0.93 4.96 -2.70
C CYS A 60 1.61 3.66 -2.25
N GLY A 61 1.21 3.11 -1.10
CA GLY A 61 1.70 1.85 -0.56
C GLY A 61 1.40 0.69 -1.49
N THR A 62 0.15 0.49 -1.88
CA THR A 62 -0.22 -0.61 -2.80
C THR A 62 0.46 -0.47 -4.17
N GLY A 63 0.62 0.76 -4.66
CA GLY A 63 1.37 1.07 -5.88
C GLY A 63 2.85 0.70 -5.78
N LEU A 64 3.53 1.14 -4.71
CA LEU A 64 4.95 0.84 -4.48
C LEU A 64 5.17 -0.65 -4.21
N MET A 65 4.36 -1.26 -3.34
CA MET A 65 4.42 -2.69 -3.05
C MET A 65 4.31 -3.53 -4.32
N ARG A 66 3.44 -3.15 -5.27
CA ARG A 66 3.33 -3.84 -6.56
C ARG A 66 4.56 -3.65 -7.43
N ARG A 67 5.14 -2.44 -7.46
CA ARG A 67 6.39 -2.19 -8.19
C ARG A 67 7.51 -3.04 -7.61
N CYS A 68 7.68 -3.05 -6.29
CA CYS A 68 8.69 -3.85 -5.60
C CYS A 68 8.44 -5.37 -5.75
N TYR A 69 7.19 -5.82 -5.72
CA TYR A 69 6.83 -7.22 -5.97
C TYR A 69 7.37 -7.72 -7.32
N ARG A 70 7.27 -6.88 -8.36
CA ARG A 70 7.74 -7.19 -9.71
C ARG A 70 9.26 -7.21 -9.88
N LEU A 71 10.01 -6.70 -8.91
CA LEU A 71 11.48 -6.80 -8.89
C LEU A 71 11.97 -8.18 -8.44
N GLY A 72 11.13 -8.96 -7.76
CA GLY A 72 11.50 -10.28 -7.25
C GLY A 72 11.60 -11.32 -8.38
N SER A 73 12.70 -12.08 -8.40
CA SER A 73 12.84 -13.20 -9.33
C SER A 73 12.21 -14.48 -8.79
N ARG A 74 12.13 -14.61 -7.45
CA ARG A 74 11.54 -15.73 -6.71
C ARG A 74 10.36 -15.27 -5.84
N PRO A 75 9.43 -16.17 -5.46
CA PRO A 75 8.30 -15.82 -4.59
C PRO A 75 8.71 -15.19 -3.27
N LEU A 76 9.74 -15.72 -2.62
CA LEU A 76 10.24 -15.17 -1.35
C LEU A 76 10.84 -13.77 -1.54
N GLU A 77 11.63 -13.56 -2.60
CA GLU A 77 12.20 -12.25 -2.93
C GLU A 77 11.11 -11.21 -3.22
N ALA A 78 10.10 -11.59 -4.02
CA ALA A 78 8.97 -10.71 -4.33
C ALA A 78 8.18 -10.33 -3.07
N ILE A 79 8.01 -11.27 -2.13
CA ILE A 79 7.40 -10.99 -0.82
C ILE A 79 8.25 -10.01 -0.02
N LEU A 80 9.55 -10.27 0.09
CA LEU A 80 10.46 -9.42 0.86
C LEU A 80 10.55 -8.01 0.29
N PHE A 81 10.65 -7.86 -1.03
CA PHE A 81 10.67 -6.54 -1.66
C PHE A 81 9.32 -5.83 -1.54
N ALA A 82 8.20 -6.51 -1.73
CA ALA A 82 6.88 -5.89 -1.57
C ALA A 82 6.66 -5.42 -0.13
N CYS A 83 6.87 -6.29 0.86
CA CYS A 83 6.74 -5.92 2.27
C CYS A 83 7.75 -4.85 2.68
N GLY A 84 9.01 -4.99 2.25
CA GLY A 84 10.07 -4.02 2.53
C GLY A 84 9.71 -2.63 1.98
N GLY A 85 9.38 -2.53 0.68
CA GLY A 85 8.99 -1.27 0.06
C GLY A 85 7.75 -0.65 0.70
N GLY A 86 6.72 -1.46 1.00
CA GLY A 86 5.51 -1.00 1.67
C GLY A 86 5.78 -0.45 3.08
N LEU A 87 6.55 -1.18 3.89
CA LEU A 87 6.91 -0.75 5.24
C LEU A 87 7.81 0.49 5.22
N THR A 88 8.82 0.53 4.32
CA THR A 88 9.72 1.69 4.19
C THR A 88 8.93 2.95 3.87
N LEU A 89 8.03 2.93 2.89
CA LEU A 89 7.20 4.08 2.56
C LEU A 89 6.29 4.47 3.72
N THR A 90 5.68 3.47 4.37
CA THR A 90 4.76 3.70 5.47
C THR A 90 5.45 4.39 6.64
N TYR A 91 6.59 3.87 7.08
CA TYR A 91 7.35 4.47 8.18
C TYR A 91 7.99 5.80 7.79
N ALA A 92 8.47 5.96 6.55
CA ALA A 92 8.98 7.25 6.09
C ALA A 92 7.90 8.33 6.23
N LEU A 93 6.68 8.07 5.73
CA LEU A 93 5.59 9.04 5.82
C LEU A 93 5.15 9.29 7.27
N LEU A 94 4.96 8.22 8.06
CA LEU A 94 4.55 8.34 9.46
C LEU A 94 5.58 9.16 10.26
N ILE A 95 6.87 8.85 10.12
CA ILE A 95 7.96 9.59 10.76
C ILE A 95 7.91 11.06 10.32
N SER A 96 7.84 11.34 9.01
CA SER A 96 7.79 12.72 8.50
C SER A 96 6.62 13.52 9.09
N VAL A 97 5.42 12.95 9.15
CA VAL A 97 4.25 13.64 9.70
C VAL A 97 4.37 13.85 11.21
N HIS A 98 4.80 12.83 11.96
CA HIS A 98 4.95 12.96 13.41
C HIS A 98 6.08 13.93 13.80
N LEU A 99 7.15 14.02 13.02
CA LEU A 99 8.19 15.03 13.19
C LEU A 99 7.64 16.43 12.91
N ALA A 100 6.84 16.62 11.85
CA ALA A 100 6.23 17.91 11.53
C ALA A 100 5.25 18.41 12.60
N ILE A 101 4.55 17.49 13.27
CA ILE A 101 3.59 17.80 14.34
C ILE A 101 4.29 17.94 15.72
N GLY A 102 5.54 17.51 15.84
CA GLY A 102 6.29 17.56 17.10
C GLY A 102 5.81 16.52 18.14
N THR A 103 5.51 15.31 17.69
CA THR A 103 4.97 14.25 18.58
C THR A 103 6.02 13.85 19.65
N PRO A 104 5.72 13.95 20.96
CA PRO A 104 6.72 13.80 22.02
C PRO A 104 7.30 12.38 22.18
N HIS A 105 6.52 11.34 21.86
CA HIS A 105 6.93 9.93 22.02
C HIS A 105 6.84 9.13 20.72
N LEU A 106 7.61 9.55 19.71
CA LEU A 106 7.58 8.98 18.35
C LEU A 106 7.67 7.44 18.32
N ALA A 107 8.62 6.85 19.05
CA ALA A 107 8.85 5.40 19.01
C ALA A 107 7.63 4.59 19.51
N LEU A 108 6.99 5.04 20.59
CA LEU A 108 5.78 4.40 21.13
C LEU A 108 4.59 4.55 20.18
N THR A 109 4.44 5.72 19.57
CA THR A 109 3.39 5.98 18.57
C THR A 109 3.55 5.09 17.34
N LEU A 110 4.79 4.93 16.85
CA LEU A 110 5.08 4.04 15.71
C LEU A 110 4.93 2.56 16.09
N ALA A 111 5.33 2.16 17.30
CA ALA A 111 5.20 0.78 17.78
C ALA A 111 3.74 0.31 17.76
N ALA A 112 2.80 1.16 18.15
CA ALA A 112 1.36 0.86 18.08
C ALA A 112 0.88 0.58 16.64
N GLY A 113 1.50 1.22 15.64
CA GLY A 113 1.19 1.02 14.22
C GLY A 113 1.83 -0.21 13.57
N VAL A 114 2.74 -0.92 14.24
CA VAL A 114 3.50 -2.04 13.64
C VAL A 114 2.58 -3.17 13.19
N VAL A 115 1.72 -3.63 14.10
CA VAL A 115 0.81 -4.76 13.84
C VAL A 115 -0.11 -4.49 12.65
N PRO A 116 -0.88 -3.38 12.58
CA PRO A 116 -1.75 -3.11 11.44
C PRO A 116 -0.96 -2.96 10.13
N ASN A 117 0.23 -2.37 10.15
CA ASN A 117 1.08 -2.24 8.96
C ASN A 117 1.56 -3.60 8.44
N LEU A 118 1.95 -4.51 9.32
CA LEU A 118 2.34 -5.87 8.94
C LEU A 118 1.15 -6.65 8.38
N VAL A 119 0.00 -6.58 9.05
CA VAL A 119 -1.23 -7.23 8.58
C VAL A 119 -1.60 -6.73 7.18
N PHE A 120 -1.54 -5.42 6.95
CA PHE A 120 -1.81 -4.84 5.63
C PHE A 120 -0.83 -5.35 4.57
N CYS A 121 0.48 -5.30 4.85
CA CYS A 121 1.50 -5.71 3.89
C CYS A 121 1.36 -7.21 3.53
N ILE A 122 1.19 -8.07 4.54
CA ILE A 122 1.04 -9.52 4.36
C ILE A 122 -0.25 -9.83 3.59
N SER A 123 -1.35 -9.14 3.91
CA SER A 123 -2.65 -9.35 3.24
C SER A 123 -2.57 -8.94 1.77
N TYR A 124 -1.97 -7.79 1.49
CA TYR A 124 -1.85 -7.29 0.12
C TYR A 124 -0.88 -8.12 -0.72
N VAL A 125 0.28 -8.52 -0.18
CA VAL A 125 1.21 -9.40 -0.93
C VAL A 125 0.62 -10.79 -1.16
N SER A 126 -0.17 -11.30 -0.22
CA SER A 126 -0.94 -12.54 -0.41
C SER A 126 -1.97 -12.40 -1.53
N LEU A 127 -2.60 -11.23 -1.65
CA LEU A 127 -3.50 -10.92 -2.74
C LEU A 127 -2.76 -10.88 -4.08
N LEU A 128 -1.58 -10.27 -4.15
CA LEU A 128 -0.72 -10.26 -5.34
C LEU A 128 -0.33 -11.68 -5.78
N LEU A 129 0.16 -12.51 -4.86
CA LEU A 129 0.53 -13.91 -5.15
C LEU A 129 -0.61 -14.73 -5.77
N ARG A 130 -1.86 -14.43 -5.40
CA ARG A 130 -3.05 -15.13 -5.89
C ARG A 130 -3.63 -14.55 -7.18
N THR A 131 -3.20 -13.37 -7.61
CA THR A 131 -3.83 -12.63 -8.71
C THR A 131 -2.89 -12.19 -9.81
N GLU A 132 -1.57 -12.17 -9.56
CA GLU A 132 -0.52 -11.79 -10.50
C GLU A 132 0.65 -12.79 -10.38
N PRO A 133 0.61 -13.93 -11.10
CA PRO A 133 1.70 -14.90 -11.07
C PRO A 133 3.02 -14.27 -11.52
N LEU A 134 4.11 -14.52 -10.80
CA LEU A 134 5.41 -13.88 -11.04
C LEU A 134 5.92 -14.00 -12.48
N ARG A 135 5.72 -15.15 -13.13
CA ARG A 135 6.10 -15.34 -14.55
C ARG A 135 5.35 -14.41 -15.50
N ALA A 136 4.06 -14.18 -15.26
CA ALA A 136 3.26 -13.24 -16.06
C ALA A 136 3.62 -11.78 -15.76
N ALA A 137 4.04 -11.48 -14.53
CA ALA A 137 4.50 -10.15 -14.15
C ALA A 137 5.86 -9.80 -14.78
N GLN A 138 6.74 -10.79 -14.96
CA GLN A 138 8.06 -10.63 -15.56
C GLN A 138 8.03 -10.55 -17.09
N SER A 139 7.14 -11.28 -17.76
CA SER A 139 7.05 -11.24 -19.24
C SER A 139 6.67 -9.86 -19.77
N ILE A 140 5.82 -9.11 -19.05
CA ILE A 140 5.46 -7.72 -19.39
C ILE A 140 6.68 -6.79 -19.29
N ASN A 141 7.64 -7.10 -18.42
CA ASN A 141 8.81 -6.26 -18.18
C ASN A 141 10.03 -6.65 -19.05
N ARG A 142 9.93 -7.77 -19.79
CA ARG A 142 11.00 -8.35 -20.60
C ARG A 142 10.77 -8.19 -22.11
N GLU A 143 9.75 -7.46 -22.54
CA GLU A 143 9.72 -6.91 -23.90
C GLU A 143 10.81 -5.83 -23.97
N ASP A 144 12.04 -6.32 -24.17
CA ASP A 144 13.29 -5.60 -24.14
C ASP A 144 13.42 -4.82 -25.47
N PRO A 145 13.67 -3.51 -25.47
CA PRO A 145 13.82 -2.70 -26.70
C PRO A 145 14.91 -3.22 -27.66
N LEU A 146 15.78 -4.12 -27.20
CA LEU A 146 16.78 -4.79 -28.04
C LEU A 146 16.18 -5.75 -29.09
N GLU A 147 15.02 -6.36 -28.82
CA GLU A 147 14.33 -7.21 -29.80
C GLU A 147 13.64 -6.36 -30.89
N ALA A 148 13.17 -5.17 -30.52
CA ALA A 148 12.65 -4.18 -31.46
C ALA A 148 13.76 -3.63 -32.39
N LEU A 149 14.94 -3.35 -31.83
CA LEU A 149 16.10 -2.89 -32.60
C LEU A 149 16.71 -3.98 -33.50
N SER A 150 16.63 -5.27 -33.12
CA SER A 150 17.04 -6.38 -34.00
C SER A 150 16.07 -6.61 -35.16
N ASN A 151 14.78 -6.31 -34.98
CA ASN A 151 13.79 -6.40 -36.06
C ASN A 151 13.84 -5.20 -37.01
N GLU A 152 14.16 -3.99 -36.52
CA GLU A 152 14.37 -2.82 -37.38
C GLU A 152 15.69 -2.86 -38.18
N SER A 153 16.73 -3.54 -37.67
CA SER A 153 17.99 -3.70 -38.42
C SER A 153 17.97 -4.86 -39.43
N ALA A 154 16.92 -5.67 -39.42
CA ALA A 154 16.72 -6.80 -40.33
C ALA A 154 15.70 -6.51 -41.47
N SER A 155 15.15 -5.29 -41.54
CA SER A 155 14.22 -4.82 -42.59
C SER A 155 14.91 -3.77 -43.47
#